data_AF-A0A0F9NVJ7-F1
#
_entry.id   AF-A0A0F9NVJ7-F1
#
_cell.length_a   1.000
_cell.length_b   1.000
_cell.length_c   1.000
_cell.angle_alpha   90.00
_cell.angle_beta   90.00
_cell.angle_gamma   90.00
#
_symmetry.space_group_name_H-M   'P 1'
#
loop_
_entity.id
_entity.type
_entity.pdbx_description
1 polymer ?
#
loop_
_entity_poly.entity_id
_entity_poly.type
_entity_poly.pdbx_seq_one_letter_code
_entity_poly.pdbx_strand_id
1 'polypeptide(L)'
;MSNQYTRYATIATVDTPGEGGFYGGTAWAPAAGGSTQTIVVANDVAVYQFVLPFRSIVRNITFNVNTLEAGKFAGVGLYDKDRNRLVHSGAVSVAATGPKSTAVAAVILEPGVYFHAWTADGTTGALFAVAGVSDGTGGAMSARVVPAKIGIAANPGVAGVLPATLGVITTNLNLKLPVTYFEP
;
A
#
# COMPACT_ATOMS: atom_id res chain seq x y z
N MET A 1 23.84 0.30 -43.70
CA MET A 1 23.95 0.86 -42.32
C MET A 1 22.91 0.15 -41.47
N SER A 2 23.32 -0.79 -40.62
CA SER A 2 22.42 -1.57 -39.77
C SER A 2 22.01 -0.76 -38.54
N ASN A 3 20.69 -0.67 -38.30
CA ASN A 3 20.10 0.18 -37.27
C ASN A 3 20.24 -0.52 -35.90
N GLN A 4 21.12 -0.01 -35.03
CA GLN A 4 21.56 -0.66 -33.79
C GLN A 4 20.70 -0.29 -32.56
N TYR A 5 19.38 -0.14 -32.72
CA TYR A 5 18.51 0.38 -31.64
C TYR A 5 17.33 -0.54 -31.29
N THR A 6 17.62 -1.80 -31.02
CA THR A 6 16.74 -2.62 -30.17
C THR A 6 17.58 -3.15 -29.03
N ARG A 7 17.93 -2.27 -28.08
CA ARG A 7 18.39 -2.73 -26.78
C ARG A 7 17.15 -3.27 -26.08
N TYR A 8 17.05 -4.60 -25.98
CA TYR A 8 16.13 -5.23 -25.06
C TYR A 8 16.47 -4.70 -23.66
N ALA A 9 15.65 -3.80 -23.14
CA ALA A 9 15.75 -3.42 -21.74
C ALA A 9 15.30 -4.64 -20.94
N THR A 10 16.24 -5.39 -20.37
CA THR A 10 15.92 -6.44 -19.41
C THR A 10 15.20 -5.79 -18.23
N ILE A 11 13.92 -6.14 -18.05
CA ILE A 11 13.13 -5.68 -16.91
C ILE A 11 13.66 -6.40 -15.67
N ALA A 12 14.13 -5.65 -14.69
CA ALA A 12 14.47 -6.21 -13.40
C ALA A 12 13.25 -6.94 -12.82
N THR A 13 13.45 -8.16 -12.31
CA THR A 13 12.37 -9.01 -11.80
C THR A 13 12.71 -9.45 -10.39
N VAL A 14 11.72 -9.42 -9.50
CA VAL A 14 11.78 -9.93 -8.12
C VAL A 14 10.71 -11.03 -8.01
N ASP A 15 11.11 -12.30 -8.14
CA ASP A 15 10.20 -13.46 -8.21
C ASP A 15 10.57 -14.64 -7.31
N THR A 16 11.80 -14.67 -6.80
CA THR A 16 12.29 -15.72 -5.90
C THR A 16 11.98 -15.40 -4.43
N PRO A 17 11.37 -16.33 -3.68
CA PRO A 17 11.20 -16.20 -2.24
C PRO A 17 12.55 -15.96 -1.53
N GLY A 18 12.59 -14.98 -0.62
CA GLY A 18 13.78 -14.68 0.17
C GLY A 18 14.83 -13.77 -0.52
N GLU A 19 14.65 -13.40 -1.79
CA GLU A 19 15.51 -12.43 -2.48
C GLU A 19 15.15 -10.96 -2.20
N GLY A 20 14.19 -10.74 -1.30
CA GLY A 20 13.68 -9.43 -0.94
C GLY A 20 12.35 -9.12 -1.63
N GLY A 21 12.00 -7.85 -1.67
CA GLY A 21 10.65 -7.37 -1.96
C GLY A 21 10.62 -5.85 -1.99
N PHE A 22 9.44 -5.27 -1.85
CA PHE A 22 9.26 -3.83 -1.93
C PHE A 22 8.26 -3.32 -0.90
N TYR A 23 8.30 -2.01 -0.63
CA TYR A 23 7.38 -1.37 0.29
C TYR A 23 6.15 -0.79 -0.44
N GLY A 24 4.97 -0.91 0.17
CA GLY A 24 3.73 -0.32 -0.32
C GLY A 24 3.80 1.19 -0.35
N GLY A 25 3.37 1.80 -1.45
CA GLY A 25 3.34 3.24 -1.70
C GLY A 25 4.70 3.93 -1.79
N THR A 26 5.80 3.25 -1.50
CA THR A 26 7.14 3.65 -1.91
C THR A 26 7.92 2.40 -2.30
N ALA A 27 8.38 2.26 -3.54
CA ALA A 27 9.20 1.09 -3.92
C ALA A 27 10.55 0.99 -3.18
N TRP A 28 10.84 1.93 -2.27
CA TRP A 28 12.07 2.05 -1.48
C TRP A 28 11.78 1.98 0.02
N ALA A 29 12.81 1.64 0.80
CA ALA A 29 12.71 1.57 2.24
C ALA A 29 12.36 2.94 2.86
N PRO A 30 11.45 2.99 3.84
CA PRO A 30 11.13 4.23 4.54
C PRO A 30 12.30 4.71 5.40
N ALA A 31 12.46 6.04 5.53
CA ALA A 31 13.46 6.64 6.41
C ALA A 31 13.18 6.28 7.89
N ALA A 32 14.24 6.22 8.71
CA ALA A 32 14.22 5.68 10.08
C ALA A 32 13.31 6.43 11.09
N GLY A 33 12.67 7.54 10.72
CA GLY A 33 11.66 8.21 11.53
C GLY A 33 10.31 7.50 11.44
N GLY A 34 10.01 6.63 12.41
CA GLY A 34 8.72 5.95 12.50
C GLY A 34 7.58 6.89 12.89
N SER A 35 6.40 6.65 12.35
CA SER A 35 5.14 7.25 12.81
C SER A 35 4.07 6.18 12.98
N THR A 36 2.86 6.63 13.29
CA THR A 36 1.69 5.78 13.50
C THR A 36 0.56 6.33 12.68
N GLN A 37 -0.15 5.44 11.99
CA GLN A 37 -1.38 5.80 11.29
C GLN A 37 -2.56 5.01 11.86
N THR A 38 -3.60 5.74 12.21
CA THR A 38 -4.91 5.23 12.60
C THR A 38 -5.93 5.57 11.51
N ILE A 39 -6.97 4.75 11.36
CA ILE A 39 -8.16 5.11 10.59
C ILE A 39 -9.10 5.90 11.52
N VAL A 40 -9.41 7.16 11.17
CA VAL A 40 -10.22 8.04 12.04
C VAL A 40 -11.70 7.64 12.01
N VAL A 41 -12.18 7.14 10.87
CA VAL A 41 -13.55 6.67 10.68
C VAL A 41 -13.49 5.19 10.30
N ALA A 42 -14.06 4.31 11.13
CA ALA A 42 -14.01 2.88 10.90
C ALA A 42 -14.46 2.51 9.47
N ASN A 43 -13.67 1.65 8.84
CA ASN A 43 -13.79 1.19 7.45
C ASN A 43 -13.43 2.22 6.36
N ASP A 44 -12.93 3.41 6.70
CA ASP A 44 -12.30 4.25 5.70
C ASP A 44 -11.08 3.54 5.09
N VAL A 45 -10.92 3.73 3.79
CA VAL A 45 -9.82 3.16 3.01
C VAL A 45 -8.88 4.28 2.61
N ALA A 46 -7.74 4.34 3.28
CA ALA A 46 -6.69 5.31 2.96
C ALA A 46 -5.80 4.76 1.85
N VAL A 47 -5.51 5.61 0.86
CA VAL A 47 -4.91 5.22 -0.42
C VAL A 47 -3.72 6.12 -0.76
N TYR A 48 -2.71 5.53 -1.37
CA TYR A 48 -1.53 6.22 -1.88
C TYR A 48 -1.07 5.64 -3.23
N GLN A 49 -0.94 6.50 -4.23
CA GLN A 49 -0.44 6.13 -5.56
C GLN A 49 1.09 6.06 -5.58
N PHE A 50 1.64 5.06 -6.25
CA PHE A 50 3.07 4.95 -6.49
C PHE A 50 3.36 4.34 -7.86
N VAL A 51 4.63 4.37 -8.25
CA VAL A 51 5.12 3.72 -9.47
C VAL A 51 6.05 2.58 -9.06
N LEU A 52 5.79 1.38 -9.57
CA LEU A 52 6.65 0.22 -9.44
C LEU A 52 7.61 0.18 -10.66
N PRO A 53 8.93 0.26 -10.48
CA PRO A 53 9.87 0.35 -11.60
C PRO A 53 10.36 -1.01 -12.14
N PHE A 54 9.96 -2.11 -11.51
CA PHE A 54 10.39 -3.48 -11.83
C PHE A 54 9.20 -4.44 -11.79
N ARG A 55 9.37 -5.64 -12.35
CA ARG A 55 8.39 -6.71 -12.21
C ARG A 55 8.53 -7.36 -10.83
N SER A 56 7.42 -7.64 -10.16
CA SER A 56 7.42 -8.36 -8.89
C SER A 56 6.31 -9.39 -8.85
N ILE A 57 6.57 -10.55 -8.24
CA ILE A 57 5.52 -11.49 -7.85
C ILE A 57 5.27 -11.31 -6.37
N VAL A 58 4.02 -11.11 -5.97
CA VAL A 58 3.62 -10.98 -4.57
C VAL A 58 2.97 -12.27 -4.11
N ARG A 59 3.49 -12.89 -3.04
CA ARG A 59 2.91 -14.06 -2.36
C ARG A 59 2.78 -13.87 -0.85
N ASN A 60 3.49 -12.91 -0.26
CA ASN A 60 3.34 -12.57 1.14
C ASN A 60 3.24 -11.05 1.33
N ILE A 61 2.40 -10.66 2.28
CA ILE A 61 2.22 -9.27 2.69
C ILE A 61 2.52 -9.19 4.18
N THR A 62 3.43 -8.29 4.56
CA THR A 62 3.81 -8.06 5.95
C THR A 62 3.62 -6.60 6.35
N PHE A 63 3.06 -6.34 7.51
CA PHE A 63 2.97 -4.99 8.09
C PHE A 63 3.06 -5.07 9.62
N ASN A 64 3.27 -3.93 10.27
CA ASN A 64 3.43 -3.88 11.73
C ASN A 64 2.24 -3.17 12.39
N VAL A 65 1.64 -3.84 13.39
CA VAL A 65 0.67 -3.21 14.30
C VAL A 65 1.45 -2.47 15.38
N ASN A 66 1.26 -1.16 15.46
CA ASN A 66 1.90 -0.30 16.45
C ASN A 66 1.03 -0.08 17.69
N THR A 67 -0.28 0.10 17.48
CA THR A 67 -1.27 0.25 18.55
C THR A 67 -2.32 -0.82 18.38
N LEU A 68 -2.54 -1.62 19.43
CA LEU A 68 -3.51 -2.71 19.41
C LEU A 68 -4.94 -2.21 19.62
N GLU A 69 -5.92 -2.96 19.10
CA GLU A 69 -7.34 -2.80 19.42
C GLU A 69 -8.01 -4.19 19.42
N ALA A 70 -8.52 -4.61 20.57
CA ALA A 70 -9.08 -5.95 20.73
C ALA A 70 -10.39 -6.10 19.93
N GLY A 71 -10.56 -7.25 19.26
CA GLY A 71 -11.77 -7.54 18.47
C GLY A 71 -11.86 -6.79 17.14
N LYS A 72 -10.78 -6.13 16.72
CA LYS A 72 -10.69 -5.38 15.46
C LYS A 72 -9.70 -5.98 14.49
N PHE A 73 -9.88 -5.60 13.23
CA PHE A 73 -9.14 -6.08 12.08
C PHE A 73 -8.68 -4.92 11.20
N ALA A 74 -7.50 -5.08 10.61
CA ALA A 74 -6.98 -4.22 9.57
C ALA A 74 -6.65 -5.04 8.32
N GLY A 75 -6.61 -4.36 7.18
CA GLY A 75 -6.25 -4.94 5.90
C GLY A 75 -5.42 -3.98 5.08
N VAL A 76 -4.46 -4.53 4.34
CA VAL A 76 -3.57 -3.81 3.43
C VAL A 76 -3.59 -4.48 2.06
N GLY A 77 -3.27 -3.76 0.99
CA GLY A 77 -3.32 -4.32 -0.35
C GLY A 77 -2.94 -3.35 -1.46
N LEU A 78 -2.94 -3.88 -2.68
CA LEU A 78 -2.61 -3.15 -3.90
C LEU A 78 -3.77 -3.15 -4.88
N TYR A 79 -3.88 -2.05 -5.62
CA TYR A 79 -4.83 -1.84 -6.70
C TYR A 79 -4.10 -1.40 -7.96
N ASP A 80 -4.66 -1.74 -9.11
CA ASP A 80 -4.17 -1.30 -10.41
C ASP A 80 -4.43 0.21 -10.65
N LYS A 81 -3.93 0.73 -11.78
CA LYS A 81 -4.16 2.12 -12.21
C LYS A 81 -5.64 2.48 -12.39
N ASP A 82 -6.49 1.49 -12.63
CA ASP A 82 -7.94 1.62 -12.84
C ASP A 82 -8.72 1.42 -11.54
N ARG A 83 -8.00 1.29 -10.41
CA ARG A 83 -8.52 1.18 -9.04
C ARG A 83 -9.26 -0.13 -8.76
N ASN A 84 -8.91 -1.21 -9.45
CA ASN A 84 -9.36 -2.57 -9.12
C ASN A 84 -8.33 -3.27 -8.22
N ARG A 85 -8.83 -4.01 -7.22
CA ARG A 85 -7.98 -4.70 -6.26
C ARG A 85 -7.22 -5.85 -6.94
N LEU A 86 -5.91 -5.84 -6.80
CA LEU A 86 -5.02 -6.89 -7.30
C LEU A 86 -4.72 -7.92 -6.22
N VAL A 87 -4.36 -7.46 -5.02
CA VAL A 87 -3.98 -8.33 -3.90
C VAL A 87 -4.32 -7.67 -2.57
N HIS A 88 -4.64 -8.45 -1.54
CA HIS A 88 -4.87 -7.95 -0.19
C HIS A 88 -4.61 -9.00 0.87
N SER A 89 -4.33 -8.57 2.10
CA SER A 89 -4.05 -9.43 3.26
C SER A 89 -5.29 -10.12 3.86
N GLY A 90 -6.49 -9.85 3.35
CA GLY A 90 -7.73 -10.14 4.09
C GLY A 90 -7.85 -9.33 5.39
N ALA A 91 -8.70 -9.81 6.29
CA ALA A 91 -8.87 -9.25 7.63
C ALA A 91 -7.81 -9.82 8.59
N VAL A 92 -6.92 -8.96 9.08
CA VAL A 92 -5.83 -9.35 9.99
C VAL A 92 -6.09 -8.73 11.35
N SER A 93 -6.07 -9.56 12.39
CA SER A 93 -6.33 -9.11 13.76
C SER A 93 -5.29 -8.09 14.22
N VAL A 94 -5.76 -6.97 14.78
CA VAL A 94 -4.92 -5.95 15.43
C VAL A 94 -4.94 -6.06 16.96
N ALA A 95 -5.32 -7.21 17.51
CA ALA A 95 -5.38 -7.43 18.96
C ALA A 95 -4.01 -7.56 19.64
N ALA A 96 -2.91 -7.59 18.88
CA ALA A 96 -1.55 -7.63 19.39
C ALA A 96 -0.61 -6.83 18.49
N THR A 97 0.32 -6.09 19.10
CA THR A 97 1.37 -5.33 18.40
C THR A 97 2.40 -6.24 17.72
N GLY A 98 3.22 -5.66 16.84
CA GLY A 98 4.28 -6.35 16.14
C GLY A 98 3.91 -6.78 14.71
N PRO A 99 4.78 -7.56 14.06
CA PRO A 99 4.60 -7.95 12.67
C PRO A 99 3.42 -8.89 12.50
N LYS A 100 2.68 -8.62 11.42
CA LYS A 100 1.61 -9.46 10.89
C LYS A 100 1.98 -9.80 9.45
N SER A 101 1.93 -11.07 9.12
CA SER A 101 2.20 -11.57 7.78
C SER A 101 1.03 -12.41 7.30
N THR A 102 0.73 -12.35 6.00
CA THR A 102 -0.34 -13.13 5.39
C THR A 102 0.08 -13.59 4.00
N ALA A 103 0.00 -14.90 3.79
CA ALA A 103 0.18 -15.50 2.48
C ALA A 103 -1.03 -15.22 1.58
N VAL A 104 -0.77 -14.94 0.31
CA VAL A 104 -1.76 -14.62 -0.71
C VAL A 104 -1.53 -15.45 -1.96
N ALA A 105 -2.56 -15.56 -2.81
CA ALA A 105 -2.37 -16.10 -4.15
C ALA A 105 -1.34 -15.25 -4.92
N ALA A 106 -0.49 -15.90 -5.72
CA ALA A 106 0.55 -15.20 -6.45
C ALA A 106 -0.05 -14.19 -7.43
N VAL A 107 0.37 -12.93 -7.30
CA VAL A 107 -0.02 -11.84 -8.20
C VAL A 107 1.23 -11.27 -8.86
N ILE A 108 1.23 -11.25 -10.18
CA ILE A 108 2.31 -10.66 -10.98
C ILE A 108 2.00 -9.18 -11.18
N LEU A 109 2.95 -8.34 -10.79
CA LEU A 109 2.94 -6.90 -10.98
C LEU A 109 3.99 -6.55 -12.04
N GLU A 110 3.55 -5.88 -13.10
CA GLU A 110 4.45 -5.32 -14.11
C GLU A 110 4.94 -3.94 -13.67
N PRO A 111 6.03 -3.40 -14.26
CA PRO A 111 6.38 -2.01 -14.05
C PRO A 111 5.21 -1.09 -14.42
N GLY A 112 4.80 -0.20 -13.51
CA GLY A 112 3.60 0.59 -13.73
C GLY A 112 3.10 1.38 -12.53
N VAL A 113 1.93 1.97 -12.70
CA VAL A 113 1.25 2.78 -11.69
C VAL A 113 0.31 1.90 -10.88
N TYR A 114 0.41 2.00 -9.56
CA TYR A 114 -0.41 1.25 -8.61
C TYR A 114 -0.89 2.14 -7.47
N PHE A 115 -1.86 1.64 -6.73
CA PHE A 115 -2.25 2.23 -5.45
C PHE A 115 -2.03 1.24 -4.32
N HIS A 116 -1.35 1.69 -3.27
CA HIS A 116 -1.32 1.02 -1.99
C HIS A 116 -2.50 1.53 -1.15
N ALA A 117 -3.24 0.63 -0.53
CA ALA A 117 -4.37 0.98 0.31
C ALA A 117 -4.37 0.18 1.61
N TRP A 118 -4.97 0.78 2.64
CA TRP A 118 -5.22 0.10 3.89
C TRP A 118 -6.53 0.57 4.53
N THR A 119 -7.10 -0.30 5.37
CA THR A 119 -8.35 -0.08 6.09
C THR A 119 -8.27 -0.70 7.48
N ALA A 120 -9.11 -0.24 8.39
CA ALA A 120 -9.35 -0.89 9.69
C ALA A 120 -10.83 -0.73 10.06
N ASP A 121 -11.41 -1.70 10.78
CA ASP A 121 -12.80 -1.66 11.26
C ASP A 121 -12.94 -1.11 12.71
N GLY A 122 -11.83 -0.61 13.24
CA GLY A 122 -11.72 0.15 14.48
C GLY A 122 -11.12 1.53 14.24
N THR A 123 -11.10 2.35 15.29
CA THR A 123 -10.59 3.72 15.24
C THR A 123 -9.44 3.98 16.22
N THR A 124 -8.98 2.95 16.92
CA THR A 124 -7.87 3.03 17.89
C THR A 124 -6.65 2.28 17.38
N GLY A 125 -6.86 1.12 16.78
CA GLY A 125 -5.85 0.27 16.20
C GLY A 125 -5.07 1.02 15.13
N ALA A 126 -3.75 0.93 15.20
CA ALA A 126 -2.88 1.74 14.37
C ALA A 126 -1.70 0.93 13.86
N LEU A 127 -1.34 1.18 12.61
CA LEU A 127 -0.19 0.56 11.96
C LEU A 127 1.02 1.46 12.06
N PHE A 128 2.21 0.86 12.06
CA PHE A 128 3.44 1.60 11.90
C PHE A 128 3.47 2.25 10.51
N ALA A 129 3.78 3.53 10.44
CA ALA A 129 3.69 4.34 9.24
C ALA A 129 4.94 5.18 9.01
N VAL A 130 5.14 5.64 7.78
CA VAL A 130 6.25 6.53 7.43
C VAL A 130 5.96 7.93 7.96
N ALA A 131 6.90 8.52 8.71
CA ALA A 131 6.78 9.92 9.12
C ALA A 131 6.94 10.85 7.90
N GLY A 132 6.13 11.92 7.84
CA GLY A 132 6.40 13.05 6.95
C GLY A 132 5.80 13.02 5.55
N VAL A 133 4.87 12.11 5.24
CA VAL A 133 4.06 12.23 4.01
C VAL A 133 3.16 13.49 4.06
N SER A 134 2.78 13.95 5.25
CA SER A 134 1.81 15.03 5.45
C SER A 134 2.37 16.45 5.31
N ASP A 135 3.66 16.68 5.57
CA ASP A 135 4.12 18.05 5.87
C ASP A 135 4.92 18.73 4.74
N GLY A 136 5.24 18.02 3.65
CA GLY A 136 5.89 18.62 2.48
C GLY A 136 5.83 17.77 1.20
N THR A 137 5.93 16.44 1.32
CA THR A 137 5.88 15.51 0.18
C THR A 137 4.46 15.27 -0.33
N GLY A 138 3.45 15.17 0.53
CA GLY A 138 2.04 15.08 0.15
C GLY A 138 1.55 16.32 -0.59
N GLY A 139 2.05 17.50 -0.19
CA GLY A 139 1.88 18.76 -0.91
C GLY A 139 2.48 18.69 -2.32
N ALA A 140 3.75 18.27 -2.45
CA ALA A 140 4.40 18.13 -3.75
C ALA A 140 3.72 17.10 -4.68
N MET A 141 3.19 16.01 -4.12
CA MET A 141 2.46 14.98 -4.89
C MET A 141 1.09 15.45 -5.37
N SER A 142 0.42 16.28 -4.57
CA SER A 142 -0.92 16.77 -4.86
C SER A 142 -0.92 18.11 -5.61
N ALA A 143 0.24 18.76 -5.72
CA ALA A 143 0.39 20.10 -6.31
C ALA A 143 0.06 20.21 -7.81
N ARG A 144 -0.16 19.10 -8.56
CA ARG A 144 -0.23 19.20 -10.03
C ARG A 144 -1.32 18.47 -10.82
N VAL A 145 -2.10 17.50 -10.33
CA VAL A 145 -3.16 16.94 -11.21
C VAL A 145 -4.28 16.23 -10.45
N VAL A 146 -5.50 16.39 -10.95
CA VAL A 146 -6.60 15.41 -10.86
C VAL A 146 -6.17 14.16 -11.64
N PRO A 147 -6.25 12.94 -11.11
CA PRO A 147 -6.91 12.54 -9.86
C PRO A 147 -6.01 12.58 -8.61
N ALA A 148 -6.65 12.63 -7.44
CA ALA A 148 -6.00 12.59 -6.13
C ALA A 148 -5.06 11.38 -6.02
N LYS A 149 -3.78 11.64 -5.74
CA LYS A 149 -2.75 10.61 -5.58
C LYS A 149 -2.64 10.06 -4.16
N ILE A 150 -3.27 10.75 -3.21
CA ILE A 150 -3.34 10.41 -1.79
C ILE A 150 -4.72 10.78 -1.30
N GLY A 151 -5.39 9.91 -0.57
CA GLY A 151 -6.70 10.25 -0.04
C GLY A 151 -7.50 9.10 0.52
N ILE A 152 -8.79 9.37 0.72
CA ILE A 152 -9.78 8.38 1.15
C ILE A 152 -10.58 7.93 -0.07
N ALA A 153 -10.66 6.62 -0.28
CA ALA A 153 -11.49 6.00 -1.30
C ALA A 153 -12.98 6.08 -0.93
N ALA A 154 -13.83 6.26 -1.94
CA ALA A 154 -15.28 6.36 -1.77
C ALA A 154 -15.92 5.04 -1.33
N ASN A 155 -15.34 3.91 -1.75
CA ASN A 155 -15.82 2.60 -1.34
C ASN A 155 -15.17 2.22 0.00
N PRO A 156 -15.95 1.95 1.04
CA PRO A 156 -15.41 1.57 2.34
C PRO A 156 -14.93 0.12 2.33
N GLY A 157 -14.06 -0.20 3.28
CA GLY A 157 -13.79 -1.58 3.67
C GLY A 157 -14.98 -2.18 4.42
N VAL A 158 -14.87 -3.47 4.77
CA VAL A 158 -15.83 -4.14 5.64
C VAL A 158 -15.07 -5.10 6.54
N ALA A 159 -15.15 -4.90 7.87
CA ALA A 159 -14.53 -5.79 8.86
C ALA A 159 -13.02 -6.00 8.63
N GLY A 160 -12.29 -4.91 8.32
CA GLY A 160 -10.86 -4.95 8.03
C GLY A 160 -10.53 -5.47 6.63
N VAL A 161 -11.51 -5.81 5.79
CA VAL A 161 -11.29 -6.23 4.40
C VAL A 161 -11.41 -5.03 3.47
N LEU A 162 -10.42 -4.86 2.59
CA LEU A 162 -10.42 -3.84 1.54
C LEU A 162 -11.55 -4.07 0.50
N PRO A 163 -12.13 -3.04 -0.12
CA PRO A 163 -13.16 -3.21 -1.15
C PRO A 163 -12.60 -3.82 -2.45
N ALA A 164 -13.47 -4.25 -3.36
CA ALA A 164 -13.04 -4.74 -4.68
C ALA A 164 -12.51 -3.62 -5.60
N THR A 165 -13.06 -2.41 -5.45
CA THR A 165 -12.63 -1.20 -6.17
C THR A 165 -12.58 -0.01 -5.22
N LEU A 166 -11.75 0.99 -5.50
CA LEU A 166 -11.62 2.17 -4.62
C LEU A 166 -12.69 3.24 -4.87
N GLY A 167 -13.34 3.24 -6.05
CA GLY A 167 -14.22 4.33 -6.45
C GLY A 167 -13.45 5.65 -6.63
N VAL A 168 -14.11 6.78 -6.32
CA VAL A 168 -13.47 8.11 -6.34
C VAL A 168 -12.54 8.25 -5.13
N ILE A 169 -11.37 8.87 -5.30
CA ILE A 169 -10.45 9.16 -4.20
C ILE A 169 -10.57 10.65 -3.87
N THR A 170 -10.95 10.95 -2.63
CA THR A 170 -11.02 12.32 -2.10
C THR A 170 -9.70 12.66 -1.44
N THR A 171 -9.05 13.74 -1.89
CA THR A 171 -7.74 14.15 -1.38
C THR A 171 -7.74 14.33 0.13
N ASN A 172 -6.79 13.70 0.81
CA ASN A 172 -6.52 13.93 2.23
C ASN A 172 -5.02 13.85 2.46
N LEU A 173 -4.41 15.00 2.77
CA LEU A 173 -2.96 15.13 2.94
C LEU A 173 -2.48 14.77 4.34
N ASN A 174 -3.39 14.57 5.29
CA ASN A 174 -3.05 14.20 6.66
C ASN A 174 -2.85 12.69 6.84
N LEU A 175 -3.01 11.92 5.76
CA LEU A 175 -2.81 10.48 5.77
C LEU A 175 -1.32 10.15 5.77
N LYS A 176 -0.89 9.37 6.75
CA LYS A 176 0.40 8.69 6.75
C LYS A 176 0.19 7.28 6.22
N LEU A 177 1.16 6.80 5.45
CA LEU A 177 1.07 5.49 4.84
C LEU A 177 1.67 4.43 5.77
N PRO A 178 0.93 3.36 6.11
CA PRO A 178 1.51 2.23 6.80
C PRO A 178 2.68 1.63 6.03
N VAL A 179 3.71 1.23 6.77
CA VAL A 179 4.82 0.46 6.21
C VAL A 179 4.33 -0.96 5.99
N THR A 180 4.19 -1.33 4.73
CA THR A 180 3.77 -2.66 4.29
C THR A 180 4.82 -3.19 3.33
N TYR A 181 5.27 -4.42 3.52
CA TYR A 181 6.26 -5.09 2.71
C TYR A 181 5.60 -6.20 1.90
N PHE A 182 5.90 -6.24 0.61
CA PHE A 182 5.39 -7.20 -0.36
C PHE A 182 6.56 -8.00 -0.90
N GLU A 183 6.46 -9.32 -0.82
CA GLU A 183 7.54 -10.23 -1.25
C GLU A 183 7.00 -11.45 -2.01
N PRO A 184 7.86 -12.10 -2.82
CA PRO A 184 7.53 -13.32 -3.56
C PRO A 184 7.36 -14.55 -2.70
#